data_AF-A0A950Y2R8-F1
#
_entry.id   AF-A0A950Y2R8-F1
#
_cell.length_a   1.000
_cell.length_b   1.000
_cell.length_c   1.000
_cell.angle_alpha   90.00
_cell.angle_beta   90.00
_cell.angle_gamma   90.00
#
_symmetry.space_group_name_H-M   'P 1'
#
loop_
_entity.id
_entity.type
_entity.pdbx_description
1 polymer ?
#
loop_
_entity_poly.entity_id
_entity_poly.type
_entity_poly.pdbx_seq_one_letter_code
_entity_poly.pdbx_strand_id
1 'polypeptide(L)'
;MMTRYMGLPIKKAQTEVKRYAPSLDEVRARALSRPFFTSQNKEESCPYCGSAAKWHARFTIYRIENTKAADTRRRELLKSLPPSGFAVIEEKATRQDAFFQWAEKISSGIDLEDPRWLREVSRHYLIRKDPKTGWDAVFAQLHSIRRSRRLDAGWELDQGRLFLAPLLFDELLLVQYLVSRAHRAGGLTLEGRYTLPELFARLRNSGYLRAAGIETRSPSDAFEQVVMHLGGGDASLRFYYIVDRRDLLERVKALEDLRVPKAKTLSTRRP
;
A
#
# COMPACT_ATOMS: atom_id res chain seq x y z
N MET A 1 31.48 5.61 -11.01
CA MET A 1 31.56 6.82 -11.88
C MET A 1 30.26 6.93 -12.67
N MET A 2 29.43 7.96 -12.40
CA MET A 2 28.06 8.15 -12.93
C MET A 2 27.97 8.17 -14.46
N THR A 3 29.01 8.63 -15.14
CA THR A 3 29.06 8.80 -16.60
C THR A 3 29.32 7.53 -17.40
N ARG A 4 29.95 6.52 -16.79
CA ARG A 4 30.30 5.27 -17.47
C ARG A 4 29.06 4.40 -17.77
N TYR A 5 27.99 4.55 -16.99
CA TYR A 5 26.76 3.76 -17.14
C TYR A 5 25.74 4.37 -18.10
N MET A 6 25.81 5.69 -18.35
CA MET A 6 24.86 6.39 -19.22
C MET A 6 25.39 6.60 -20.64
N GLY A 7 26.70 6.49 -20.87
CA GLY A 7 27.30 6.75 -22.20
C GLY A 7 27.15 8.21 -22.67
N LEU A 8 26.87 9.14 -21.75
CA LEU A 8 26.61 10.55 -22.03
C LEU A 8 27.72 11.45 -21.48
N PRO A 9 27.99 12.61 -22.10
CA PRO A 9 28.87 13.64 -21.53
C PRO A 9 28.37 14.09 -20.16
N ILE A 10 29.29 14.45 -19.25
CA ILE A 10 29.00 14.78 -17.83
C ILE A 10 27.82 15.77 -17.69
N LYS A 11 27.85 16.89 -18.42
CA LYS A 11 26.77 17.90 -18.36
C LYS A 11 25.41 17.36 -18.82
N LYS A 12 25.40 16.50 -19.84
CA LYS A 12 24.19 15.87 -20.36
C LYS A 12 23.67 14.83 -19.37
N ALA A 13 24.55 13.98 -18.83
CA ALA A 13 24.21 13.03 -17.78
C ALA A 13 23.64 13.72 -16.52
N GLN A 14 24.23 14.83 -16.07
CA GLN A 14 23.72 15.62 -14.94
C GLN A 14 22.34 16.22 -15.22
N THR A 15 22.12 16.72 -16.44
CA THR A 15 20.82 17.27 -16.86
C THR A 15 19.74 16.19 -16.90
N GLU A 16 20.06 15.01 -17.43
CA GLU A 16 19.16 13.84 -17.42
C GLU A 16 18.79 13.43 -15.99
N VAL A 17 19.77 13.35 -15.07
CA VAL A 17 19.50 12.98 -13.67
C VAL A 17 18.67 14.04 -12.94
N LYS A 18 18.90 15.34 -13.18
CA LYS A 18 18.08 16.43 -12.60
C LYS A 18 16.62 16.38 -13.08
N ARG A 19 16.40 15.94 -14.33
CA ARG A 19 15.07 15.82 -14.93
C ARG A 19 14.40 14.47 -14.67
N TYR A 20 15.16 13.50 -14.16
CA TYR A 20 14.66 12.16 -13.96
C TYR A 20 13.48 12.14 -12.98
N ALA A 21 12.39 11.54 -13.45
CA ALA A 21 11.24 11.13 -12.68
C ALA A 21 11.01 9.65 -13.05
N PRO A 22 10.96 8.74 -12.07
CA PRO A 22 10.77 7.32 -12.37
C PRO A 22 9.39 7.10 -13.01
N SER A 23 9.29 6.14 -13.92
CA SER A 23 7.98 5.75 -14.46
C SER A 23 7.17 4.97 -13.41
N LEU A 24 5.87 4.81 -13.65
CA LEU A 24 5.02 3.99 -12.77
C LEU A 24 5.49 2.53 -12.71
N ASP A 25 5.87 1.96 -13.86
CA ASP A 25 6.39 0.59 -13.94
C ASP A 25 7.66 0.43 -13.11
N GLU A 26 8.55 1.43 -13.18
CA GLU A 26 9.73 1.42 -12.33
C GLU A 26 9.30 1.50 -10.86
N VAL A 27 8.37 2.39 -10.47
CA VAL A 27 7.92 2.54 -9.07
C VAL A 27 7.32 1.25 -8.50
N ARG A 28 6.63 0.47 -9.33
CA ARG A 28 6.05 -0.82 -8.94
C ARG A 28 7.04 -1.99 -8.98
N ALA A 29 8.12 -1.87 -9.75
CA ALA A 29 9.07 -2.96 -9.94
C ALA A 29 9.68 -3.40 -8.60
N ARG A 30 9.59 -4.72 -8.32
CA ARG A 30 10.35 -5.36 -7.23
C ARG A 30 11.84 -5.44 -7.57
N ALA A 31 12.15 -5.59 -8.85
CA ALA A 31 13.50 -5.57 -9.36
C ALA A 31 13.99 -4.14 -9.56
N LEU A 32 15.30 -3.98 -9.44
CA LEU A 32 15.99 -2.72 -9.65
C LEU A 32 15.95 -2.36 -11.14
N SER A 33 15.54 -1.12 -11.47
CA SER A 33 15.70 -0.58 -12.83
C SER A 33 17.13 -0.06 -13.06
N ARG A 34 17.40 0.51 -14.26
CA ARG A 34 18.72 0.93 -14.80
C ARG A 34 19.57 1.68 -13.75
N PRO A 35 20.92 1.76 -13.83
CA PRO A 35 21.73 2.40 -12.77
C PRO A 35 22.24 3.82 -13.11
N PHE A 36 22.25 4.75 -12.13
CA PHE A 36 22.96 6.05 -12.19
C PHE A 36 24.14 6.09 -11.21
N PHE A 37 24.04 5.43 -10.06
CA PHE A 37 25.07 5.38 -9.01
C PHE A 37 25.24 3.96 -8.46
N THR A 38 26.41 3.65 -7.91
CA THR A 38 26.66 2.39 -7.19
C THR A 38 26.10 2.49 -5.77
N SER A 39 25.18 1.59 -5.38
CA SER A 39 24.65 1.56 -4.01
C SER A 39 25.72 1.12 -3.01
N GLN A 40 25.82 1.82 -1.88
CA GLN A 40 26.72 1.46 -0.77
C GLN A 40 26.04 0.60 0.31
N ASN A 41 24.70 0.59 0.39
CA ASN A 41 23.93 -0.18 1.37
C ASN A 41 22.80 -0.98 0.69
N LYS A 42 22.65 -2.25 1.08
CA LYS A 42 21.77 -3.23 0.42
C LYS A 42 20.32 -3.27 0.93
N GLU A 43 20.02 -2.67 2.07
CA GLU A 43 18.77 -2.95 2.78
C GLU A 43 18.05 -1.65 3.15
N GLU A 44 16.91 -1.38 2.49
CA GLU A 44 15.70 -0.71 2.98
C GLU A 44 14.71 -0.67 1.79
N SER A 45 13.47 -1.09 1.98
CA SER A 45 12.39 -1.01 0.98
C SER A 45 11.38 0.05 1.37
N CYS A 46 10.55 0.49 0.42
CA CYS A 46 9.47 1.43 0.73
C CYS A 46 8.44 0.78 1.68
N PRO A 47 8.08 1.39 2.83
CA PRO A 47 7.12 0.82 3.78
C PRO A 47 5.67 0.80 3.24
N TYR A 48 5.38 1.60 2.21
CA TYR A 48 4.03 1.75 1.65
C TYR A 48 3.75 0.81 0.49
N CYS A 49 4.63 0.73 -0.51
CA CYS A 49 4.44 -0.11 -1.70
C CYS A 49 5.37 -1.31 -1.79
N GLY A 50 6.30 -1.51 -0.83
CA GLY A 50 7.24 -2.63 -0.86
C GLY A 50 8.26 -2.59 -1.99
N SER A 51 8.32 -1.47 -2.74
CA SER A 51 9.31 -1.30 -3.81
C SER A 51 10.73 -1.34 -3.24
N ALA A 52 11.63 -2.03 -3.93
CA ALA A 52 13.05 -2.07 -3.56
C ALA A 52 13.66 -0.66 -3.58
N ALA A 53 14.67 -0.41 -2.74
CA ALA A 53 15.51 0.78 -2.88
C ALA A 53 16.21 0.74 -4.24
N LYS A 54 15.85 1.65 -5.13
CA LYS A 54 16.40 1.69 -6.49
C LYS A 54 17.84 2.20 -6.49
N TRP A 55 18.62 1.74 -7.46
CA TRP A 55 20.03 2.10 -7.65
C TRP A 55 20.25 3.55 -8.14
N HIS A 56 19.19 4.32 -8.29
CA HIS A 56 19.18 5.72 -8.68
C HIS A 56 19.03 6.63 -7.45
N ALA A 57 19.98 6.58 -6.51
CA ALA A 57 19.79 7.13 -5.15
C ALA A 57 18.61 6.48 -4.40
N ARG A 58 18.63 6.51 -3.07
CA ARG A 58 17.55 5.91 -2.28
C ARG A 58 16.33 6.83 -2.37
N PHE A 59 15.41 6.51 -3.28
CA PHE A 59 14.13 7.20 -3.30
C PHE A 59 13.24 6.69 -2.18
N THR A 60 12.83 7.58 -1.29
CA THR A 60 11.71 7.31 -0.40
C THR A 60 10.43 7.57 -1.20
N ILE A 61 9.57 6.56 -1.28
CA ILE A 61 8.31 6.62 -2.04
C ILE A 61 7.15 6.57 -1.05
N TYR A 62 6.24 7.52 -1.14
CA TYR A 62 5.00 7.51 -0.38
C TYR A 62 3.84 7.24 -1.32
N ARG A 63 3.04 6.21 -1.05
CA ARG A 63 1.85 5.87 -1.83
C ARG A 63 0.61 6.29 -1.07
N ILE A 64 -0.24 7.10 -1.69
CA ILE A 64 -1.49 7.59 -1.12
C ILE A 64 -2.65 7.10 -1.97
N GLU A 65 -3.60 6.41 -1.35
CA GLU A 65 -4.91 6.10 -1.94
C GLU A 65 -5.81 7.33 -1.87
N ASN A 66 -6.25 7.84 -3.03
CA ASN A 66 -7.08 9.05 -3.07
C ASN A 66 -8.54 8.75 -2.74
N THR A 67 -8.85 8.65 -1.44
CA THR A 67 -10.22 8.58 -0.93
C THR A 67 -10.78 9.97 -0.67
N LYS A 68 -12.11 10.09 -0.54
CA LYS A 68 -12.75 11.36 -0.12
C LYS A 68 -12.17 11.90 1.21
N ALA A 69 -11.80 11.01 2.13
CA ALA A 69 -11.23 11.38 3.42
C ALA A 69 -9.77 11.85 3.32
N ALA A 70 -9.01 11.35 2.33
CA ALA A 70 -7.60 11.66 2.15
C ALA A 70 -7.34 12.83 1.18
N ASP A 71 -8.29 13.18 0.30
CA ASP A 71 -8.05 14.16 -0.79
C ASP A 71 -7.62 15.54 -0.28
N THR A 72 -8.28 16.08 0.76
CA THR A 72 -7.92 17.40 1.33
C THR A 72 -6.51 17.39 1.89
N ARG A 73 -6.19 16.42 2.75
CA ARG A 73 -4.86 16.27 3.37
C ARG A 73 -3.78 16.01 2.32
N ARG A 74 -4.09 15.24 1.27
CA ARG A 74 -3.18 15.01 0.14
C ARG A 74 -2.88 16.31 -0.59
N ARG A 75 -3.90 17.12 -0.91
CA ARG A 75 -3.70 18.42 -1.58
C ARG A 75 -2.88 19.38 -0.74
N GLU A 76 -3.12 19.42 0.57
CA GLU A 76 -2.35 20.23 1.52
C GLU A 76 -0.89 19.77 1.58
N LEU A 77 -0.66 18.46 1.70
CA LEU A 77 0.69 17.88 1.64
C LEU A 77 1.39 18.27 0.34
N LEU A 78 0.76 18.05 -0.82
CA LEU A 78 1.36 18.38 -2.11
C LEU A 78 1.68 19.88 -2.26
N LYS A 79 0.88 20.78 -1.68
CA LYS A 79 1.17 22.22 -1.64
C LYS A 79 2.35 22.58 -0.74
N SER A 80 2.55 21.85 0.35
CA SER A 80 3.67 22.06 1.28
C SER A 80 5.01 21.53 0.77
N LEU A 81 5.01 20.64 -0.23
CA LEU A 81 6.23 20.02 -0.74
C LEU A 81 6.98 20.96 -1.70
N PRO A 82 8.31 21.11 -1.56
CA PRO A 82 9.10 21.91 -2.49
C PRO A 82 9.12 21.26 -3.88
N PRO A 83 8.69 21.96 -4.95
CA PRO A 83 8.44 21.37 -6.27
C PRO A 83 9.69 20.80 -6.94
N SER A 84 10.88 21.31 -6.60
CA SER A 84 12.15 20.82 -7.14
C SER A 84 12.60 19.50 -6.53
N GLY A 85 12.17 19.18 -5.30
CA GLY A 85 12.65 18.02 -4.54
C GLY A 85 11.82 16.75 -4.71
N PHE A 86 10.59 16.86 -5.22
CA PHE A 86 9.65 15.75 -5.29
C PHE A 86 9.17 15.51 -6.73
N ALA A 87 8.78 14.28 -7.03
CA ALA A 87 8.01 13.94 -8.22
C ALA A 87 6.70 13.28 -7.79
N VAL A 88 5.60 13.62 -8.47
CA VAL A 88 4.28 13.04 -8.20
C VAL A 88 3.85 12.26 -9.42
N ILE A 89 3.55 10.98 -9.22
CA ILE A 89 3.08 10.08 -10.28
C ILE A 89 1.66 9.66 -9.92
N GLU A 90 0.74 9.84 -10.87
CA GLU A 90 -0.64 9.38 -10.74
C GLU A 90 -0.81 8.02 -11.40
N GLU A 91 -1.52 7.13 -10.71
CA GLU A 91 -1.95 5.85 -11.23
C GLU A 91 -3.46 5.78 -11.16
N LYS A 92 -4.10 5.45 -12.28
CA LYS A 92 -5.53 5.11 -12.32
C LYS A 92 -5.72 3.66 -11.88
N ALA A 93 -6.69 3.44 -11.02
CA ALA A 93 -7.08 2.12 -10.54
C ALA A 93 -8.60 2.07 -10.31
N THR A 94 -9.14 0.89 -10.03
CA THR A 94 -10.49 0.74 -9.46
C THR A 94 -10.41 0.61 -7.93
N ARG A 95 -11.53 0.79 -7.24
CA ARG A 95 -11.62 0.47 -5.81
C ARG A 95 -11.38 -1.01 -5.55
N GLN A 96 -11.85 -1.87 -6.44
CA GLN A 96 -11.63 -3.30 -6.38
C GLN A 96 -10.14 -3.66 -6.45
N ASP A 97 -9.39 -3.07 -7.39
CA ASP A 97 -7.94 -3.26 -7.48
C ASP A 97 -7.24 -2.83 -6.18
N ALA A 98 -7.64 -1.69 -5.63
CA ALA A 98 -7.10 -1.19 -4.37
C ALA A 98 -7.36 -2.12 -3.20
N PHE A 99 -8.57 -2.68 -3.13
CA PHE A 99 -8.95 -3.64 -2.11
C PHE A 99 -8.11 -4.92 -2.21
N PHE A 100 -7.94 -5.48 -3.41
CA PHE A 100 -7.12 -6.69 -3.59
C PHE A 100 -5.65 -6.45 -3.29
N GLN A 101 -5.08 -5.34 -3.76
CA GLN A 101 -3.69 -5.00 -3.42
C GLN A 101 -3.50 -4.80 -1.92
N TRP A 102 -4.50 -4.22 -1.24
CA TRP A 102 -4.51 -4.11 0.21
C TRP A 102 -4.59 -5.48 0.89
N ALA A 103 -5.49 -6.36 0.43
CA ALA A 103 -5.67 -7.71 0.95
C ALA A 103 -4.41 -8.58 0.76
N GLU A 104 -3.76 -8.50 -0.39
CA GLU A 104 -2.49 -9.18 -0.66
C GLU A 104 -1.39 -8.68 0.28
N LYS A 105 -1.29 -7.35 0.46
CA LYS A 105 -0.29 -6.74 1.33
C LYS A 105 -0.44 -7.20 2.78
N ILE A 106 -1.66 -7.12 3.34
CA ILE A 106 -1.88 -7.58 4.72
C ILE A 106 -1.58 -9.07 4.86
N SER A 107 -1.89 -9.89 3.86
CA SER A 107 -1.67 -11.33 3.92
C SER A 107 -0.18 -11.69 3.83
N SER A 108 0.63 -10.91 3.13
CA SER A 108 2.05 -11.24 2.88
C SER A 108 2.96 -11.23 4.11
N GLY A 109 2.55 -10.60 5.21
CA GLY A 109 3.36 -10.46 6.43
C GLY A 109 2.78 -11.18 7.65
N ILE A 110 1.71 -11.95 7.49
CA ILE A 110 0.98 -12.56 8.59
C ILE A 110 1.39 -14.03 8.78
N ASP A 111 1.66 -14.40 10.02
CA ASP A 111 1.70 -15.80 10.43
C ASP A 111 0.27 -16.32 10.70
N LEU A 112 -0.24 -17.15 9.79
CA LEU A 112 -1.59 -17.71 9.89
C LEU A 112 -1.71 -18.82 10.95
N GLU A 113 -0.59 -19.28 11.53
CA GLU A 113 -0.58 -20.22 12.65
C GLU A 113 -0.79 -19.52 14.01
N ASP A 114 -0.45 -18.23 14.15
CA ASP A 114 -0.71 -17.43 15.35
C ASP A 114 -2.07 -16.70 15.27
N PRO A 115 -3.10 -17.09 16.05
CA PRO A 115 -4.43 -16.47 16.00
C PRO A 115 -4.46 -14.96 16.26
N ARG A 116 -3.37 -14.37 16.77
CA ARG A 116 -3.24 -12.92 16.92
C ARG A 116 -3.38 -12.17 15.59
N TRP A 117 -3.13 -12.82 14.45
CA TRP A 117 -3.32 -12.20 13.14
C TRP A 117 -4.76 -11.71 12.90
N LEU A 118 -5.76 -12.36 13.50
CA LEU A 118 -7.17 -11.93 13.38
C LEU A 118 -7.35 -10.49 13.90
N ARG A 119 -6.65 -10.15 14.98
CA ARG A 119 -6.65 -8.80 15.55
C ARG A 119 -5.97 -7.81 14.61
N GLU A 120 -4.84 -8.18 14.03
CA GLU A 120 -4.10 -7.35 13.09
C GLU A 120 -4.89 -7.04 11.82
N VAL A 121 -5.50 -8.06 11.21
CA VAL A 121 -6.39 -7.89 10.05
C VAL A 121 -7.59 -7.01 10.42
N SER A 122 -8.15 -7.19 11.61
CA SER A 122 -9.25 -6.34 12.09
C SER A 122 -8.84 -4.88 12.19
N ARG A 123 -7.65 -4.60 12.74
CA ARG A 123 -7.10 -3.24 12.82
C ARG A 123 -6.93 -2.65 11.43
N HIS A 124 -6.28 -3.37 10.51
CA HIS A 124 -6.06 -2.88 9.14
C HIS A 124 -7.37 -2.58 8.42
N TYR A 125 -8.37 -3.45 8.58
CA TYR A 125 -9.66 -3.29 7.94
C TYR A 125 -10.42 -2.07 8.49
N LEU A 126 -10.46 -1.91 9.82
CA LEU A 126 -11.14 -0.80 10.46
C LEU A 126 -10.45 0.55 10.17
N ILE A 127 -9.11 0.58 10.10
CA ILE A 127 -8.35 1.75 9.64
C ILE A 127 -8.76 2.13 8.20
N ARG A 128 -8.93 1.13 7.33
CA ARG A 128 -9.36 1.38 5.94
C ARG A 128 -10.79 1.94 5.89
N LYS A 129 -11.70 1.42 6.71
CA LYS A 129 -13.12 1.82 6.74
C LYS A 129 -13.35 3.19 7.39
N ASP A 130 -12.66 3.46 8.49
CA ASP A 130 -12.75 4.72 9.22
C ASP A 130 -11.35 5.26 9.58
N PRO A 131 -10.65 5.87 8.61
CA PRO A 131 -9.27 6.34 8.82
C PRO A 131 -9.16 7.56 9.74
N LYS A 132 -10.29 8.17 10.15
CA LYS A 132 -10.27 9.33 11.05
C LYS A 132 -10.12 8.92 12.51
N THR A 133 -10.52 7.69 12.83
CA THR A 133 -10.41 7.14 14.17
C THR A 133 -8.97 6.78 14.50
N GLY A 134 -8.53 7.12 15.72
CA GLY A 134 -7.25 6.73 16.29
C GLY A 134 -7.21 5.25 16.67
N TRP A 135 -7.31 4.37 15.69
CA TRP A 135 -7.43 2.92 15.89
C TRP A 135 -6.28 2.32 16.69
N ASP A 136 -5.09 2.92 16.65
CA ASP A 136 -3.94 2.45 17.41
C ASP A 136 -4.18 2.54 18.92
N ALA A 137 -4.78 3.64 19.38
CA ALA A 137 -5.16 3.81 20.78
C ALA A 137 -6.31 2.86 21.15
N VAL A 138 -7.29 2.68 20.28
CA VAL A 138 -8.41 1.74 20.48
C VAL A 138 -7.88 0.31 20.62
N PHE A 139 -7.00 -0.11 19.72
CA PHE A 139 -6.39 -1.44 19.71
C PHE A 139 -5.31 -1.62 20.78
N ALA A 140 -4.80 -0.58 21.44
CA ALA A 140 -3.87 -0.76 22.56
C ALA A 140 -4.57 -1.34 23.79
N GLN A 141 -5.81 -0.92 24.06
CA GLN A 141 -6.60 -1.31 25.23
C GLN A 141 -7.61 -2.44 24.95
N LEU A 142 -7.68 -2.90 23.71
CA LEU A 142 -8.64 -3.91 23.26
C LEU A 142 -8.25 -5.31 23.75
N HIS A 143 -9.19 -6.10 24.24
CA HIS A 143 -8.98 -7.52 24.52
C HIS A 143 -9.88 -8.43 23.67
N SER A 144 -11.03 -7.95 23.20
CA SER A 144 -11.89 -8.72 22.29
C SER A 144 -12.73 -7.86 21.35
N ILE A 145 -13.05 -8.43 20.19
CA ILE A 145 -13.94 -7.83 19.18
C ILE A 145 -15.21 -8.65 19.15
N ARG A 146 -16.37 -8.01 19.20
CA ARG A 146 -17.68 -8.66 19.29
C ARG A 146 -18.68 -7.99 18.35
N ARG A 147 -19.65 -8.79 17.91
CA ARG A 147 -20.84 -8.28 17.24
C ARG A 147 -21.75 -7.58 18.25
N SER A 148 -22.15 -6.35 17.94
CA SER A 148 -23.16 -5.62 18.71
C SER A 148 -24.57 -6.10 18.36
N ARG A 149 -25.46 -6.10 19.35
CA ARG A 149 -26.90 -6.34 19.17
C ARG A 149 -27.73 -5.05 19.22
N ARG A 150 -27.10 -3.93 19.62
CA ARG A 150 -27.78 -2.64 19.84
C ARG A 150 -27.39 -1.55 18.84
N LEU A 151 -26.25 -1.71 18.17
CA LEU A 151 -25.77 -0.73 17.20
C LEU A 151 -26.32 -1.05 15.82
N ASP A 152 -26.97 -0.08 15.20
CA ASP A 152 -27.38 -0.18 13.80
C ASP A 152 -26.20 0.09 12.84
N ALA A 153 -25.29 0.99 13.24
CA ALA A 153 -24.11 1.36 12.46
C ALA A 153 -22.90 1.69 13.35
N GLY A 154 -21.71 1.64 12.76
CA GLY A 154 -20.46 2.02 13.43
C GLY A 154 -19.97 1.03 14.47
N TRP A 155 -19.38 1.55 15.54
CA TRP A 155 -18.75 0.77 16.59
C TRP A 155 -18.81 1.50 17.94
N GLU A 156 -18.63 0.75 19.01
CA GLU A 156 -18.56 1.24 20.38
C GLU A 156 -17.46 0.50 21.14
N LEU A 157 -16.76 1.19 22.02
CA LEU A 157 -15.80 0.59 22.93
C LEU A 157 -16.36 0.59 24.36
N ASP A 158 -16.47 -0.58 24.96
CA ASP A 158 -16.93 -0.75 26.34
C ASP A 158 -16.01 -1.72 27.09
N GLN A 159 -15.39 -1.24 28.18
CA GLN A 159 -14.50 -2.01 29.05
C GLN A 159 -13.42 -2.81 28.29
N GLY A 160 -12.80 -2.22 27.27
CA GLY A 160 -11.78 -2.89 26.44
C GLY A 160 -12.34 -3.89 25.43
N ARG A 161 -13.66 -3.92 25.19
CA ARG A 161 -14.32 -4.70 24.14
C ARG A 161 -14.78 -3.79 23.02
N LEU A 162 -14.42 -4.12 21.79
CA LEU A 162 -14.90 -3.42 20.61
C LEU A 162 -16.17 -4.10 20.11
N PHE A 163 -17.29 -3.41 20.21
CA PHE A 163 -18.57 -3.84 19.67
C PHE A 163 -18.78 -3.21 18.29
N LEU A 164 -18.86 -4.04 17.26
CA LEU A 164 -19.12 -3.59 15.88
C LEU A 164 -20.59 -3.79 15.54
N ALA A 165 -21.20 -2.82 14.85
CA ALA A 165 -22.53 -2.99 14.29
C ALA A 165 -22.58 -4.23 13.37
N PRO A 166 -23.74 -4.91 13.24
CA PRO A 166 -23.87 -6.18 12.53
C PRO A 166 -23.18 -6.21 11.16
N LEU A 167 -23.50 -5.25 10.28
CA LEU A 167 -22.93 -5.21 8.93
C LEU A 167 -21.40 -5.08 8.96
N LEU A 168 -20.87 -4.19 9.81
CA LEU A 168 -19.41 -3.99 9.91
C LEU A 168 -18.69 -5.23 10.46
N PHE A 169 -19.32 -5.93 11.41
CA PHE A 169 -18.78 -7.19 11.92
C PHE A 169 -18.78 -8.29 10.84
N ASP A 170 -19.85 -8.35 10.03
CA ASP A 170 -20.00 -9.34 8.97
C ASP A 170 -18.99 -9.11 7.83
N GLU A 171 -18.75 -7.85 7.45
CA GLU A 171 -17.67 -7.51 6.52
C GLU A 171 -16.28 -7.90 7.08
N LEU A 172 -16.06 -7.71 8.39
CA LEU A 172 -14.79 -8.05 9.03
C LEU A 172 -14.53 -9.57 8.98
N LEU A 173 -15.54 -10.41 9.27
CA LEU A 173 -15.38 -11.86 9.16
C LEU A 173 -15.05 -12.30 7.74
N LEU A 174 -15.69 -11.68 6.76
CA LEU A 174 -15.44 -11.94 5.35
C LEU A 174 -13.98 -11.62 4.98
N VAL A 175 -13.44 -10.49 5.44
CA VAL A 175 -12.03 -10.15 5.23
C VAL A 175 -11.10 -11.18 5.86
N GLN A 176 -11.36 -11.59 7.11
CA GLN A 176 -10.55 -12.61 7.79
C GLN A 176 -10.59 -13.95 7.04
N TYR A 177 -11.78 -14.32 6.57
CA TYR A 177 -11.96 -15.49 5.73
C TYR A 177 -11.12 -15.38 4.45
N LEU A 178 -11.17 -14.24 3.75
CA LEU A 178 -10.40 -14.00 2.52
C LEU A 178 -8.89 -14.16 2.74
N VAL A 179 -8.36 -13.63 3.84
CA VAL A 179 -6.93 -13.71 4.18
C VAL A 179 -6.49 -15.16 4.42
N SER A 180 -7.33 -15.98 5.04
CA SER A 180 -6.94 -17.32 5.51
C SER A 180 -7.50 -18.51 4.70
N ARG A 181 -8.37 -18.26 3.71
CA ARG A 181 -9.13 -19.31 2.99
C ARG A 181 -8.28 -20.40 2.33
N ALA A 182 -7.06 -20.06 1.92
CA ALA A 182 -6.17 -20.96 1.18
C ALA A 182 -5.21 -21.74 2.09
N HIS A 183 -5.18 -21.40 3.39
CA HIS A 183 -4.21 -21.97 4.33
C HIS A 183 -4.58 -23.38 4.80
N ARG A 184 -5.87 -23.60 5.08
CA ARG A 184 -6.43 -24.91 5.46
C ARG A 184 -7.81 -25.07 4.82
N ALA A 185 -8.50 -26.18 5.09
CA ALA A 185 -9.88 -26.39 4.65
C ALA A 185 -10.82 -25.35 5.29
N GLY A 186 -11.00 -24.20 4.63
CA GLY A 186 -11.81 -23.07 5.10
C GLY A 186 -11.00 -21.94 5.74
N GLY A 187 -11.63 -20.78 5.90
CA GLY A 187 -11.03 -19.59 6.49
C GLY A 187 -11.29 -19.49 7.99
N LEU A 188 -10.27 -19.11 8.75
CA LEU A 188 -10.38 -18.81 10.17
C LEU A 188 -10.85 -17.36 10.35
N THR A 189 -11.79 -17.15 11.26
CA THR A 189 -12.40 -15.87 11.60
C THR A 189 -12.54 -15.72 13.12
N LEU A 190 -13.00 -14.57 13.59
CA LEU A 190 -13.32 -14.34 15.01
C LEU A 190 -14.43 -15.26 15.56
N GLU A 191 -15.29 -15.81 14.70
CA GLU A 191 -16.33 -16.77 15.09
C GLU A 191 -15.88 -18.24 14.92
N GLY A 192 -14.62 -18.46 14.55
CA GLY A 192 -14.05 -19.78 14.29
C GLY A 192 -13.78 -20.03 12.81
N ARG A 193 -13.57 -21.29 12.46
CA ARG A 193 -13.28 -21.69 11.08
C ARG A 193 -14.58 -21.95 10.33
N TYR A 194 -14.67 -21.38 9.15
CA TYR A 194 -15.78 -21.61 8.22
C TYR A 194 -15.27 -22.17 6.91
N THR A 195 -15.98 -23.16 6.39
CA THR A 195 -16.01 -23.45 4.96
C THR A 195 -16.79 -22.36 4.21
N LEU A 196 -16.67 -22.32 2.88
CA LEU A 196 -17.43 -21.35 2.09
C LEU A 196 -18.95 -21.48 2.31
N PRO A 197 -19.57 -22.67 2.25
CA PRO A 197 -21.01 -22.80 2.47
C PRO A 197 -21.46 -22.33 3.86
N GLU A 198 -20.69 -22.65 4.92
CA GLU A 198 -21.00 -22.24 6.29
C GLU A 198 -20.96 -20.72 6.45
N LEU A 199 -19.92 -20.07 5.91
CA LEU A 199 -19.82 -18.61 5.94
C LEU A 199 -21.03 -17.98 5.24
N PHE A 200 -21.42 -18.48 4.05
CA PHE A 200 -22.53 -17.90 3.30
C PHE A 200 -23.89 -18.17 3.93
N ALA A 201 -24.08 -19.33 4.58
CA ALA A 201 -25.25 -19.57 5.41
C ALA A 201 -25.33 -18.53 6.55
N ARG A 202 -24.21 -18.28 7.23
CA ARG A 202 -24.10 -17.31 8.32
C ARG A 202 -24.32 -15.87 7.85
N LEU A 203 -23.76 -15.45 6.71
CA LEU A 203 -23.96 -14.12 6.12
C LEU A 203 -25.39 -13.91 5.61
N ARG A 204 -26.07 -14.98 5.17
CA ARG A 204 -27.48 -14.91 4.79
C ARG A 204 -28.38 -14.75 6.01
N ASN A 205 -28.15 -15.54 7.05
CA ASN A 205 -28.94 -15.52 8.29
C ASN A 205 -28.78 -14.21 9.07
N SER A 206 -27.61 -13.56 8.98
CA SER A 206 -27.39 -12.23 9.56
C SER A 206 -28.06 -11.09 8.78
N GLY A 207 -28.52 -11.35 7.55
CA GLY A 207 -29.10 -10.33 6.66
C GLY A 207 -28.07 -9.55 5.84
N TYR A 208 -26.77 -9.82 5.99
CA TYR A 208 -25.70 -9.12 5.29
C TYR A 208 -25.83 -9.22 3.77
N LEU A 209 -26.07 -10.42 3.22
CA LEU A 209 -26.21 -10.60 1.77
C LEU A 209 -27.36 -9.78 1.19
N ARG A 210 -28.49 -9.72 1.91
CA ARG A 210 -29.65 -8.91 1.51
C ARG A 210 -29.32 -7.42 1.54
N ALA A 211 -28.65 -6.95 2.60
CA ALA A 211 -28.22 -5.56 2.71
C ALA A 211 -27.21 -5.16 1.60
N ALA A 212 -26.39 -6.11 1.14
CA ALA A 212 -25.47 -5.93 0.03
C ALA A 212 -26.11 -6.05 -1.36
N GLY A 213 -27.41 -6.40 -1.45
CA GLY A 213 -28.13 -6.61 -2.72
C GLY A 213 -27.78 -7.92 -3.43
N ILE A 214 -27.35 -8.94 -2.69
CA ILE A 214 -26.85 -10.22 -3.22
C ILE A 214 -27.91 -11.29 -3.02
N GLU A 215 -28.53 -11.72 -4.11
CA GLU A 215 -29.69 -12.62 -4.09
C GLU A 215 -29.37 -14.08 -4.48
N THR A 216 -28.20 -14.32 -5.09
CA THR A 216 -27.83 -15.67 -5.54
C THR A 216 -27.77 -16.67 -4.38
N ARG A 217 -28.16 -17.91 -4.67
CA ARG A 217 -28.17 -19.03 -3.72
C ARG A 217 -26.89 -19.86 -3.78
N SER A 218 -26.13 -19.76 -4.88
CA SER A 218 -24.82 -20.40 -5.03
C SER A 218 -23.79 -19.72 -4.12
N PRO A 219 -23.10 -20.44 -3.21
CA PRO A 219 -22.06 -19.85 -2.38
C PRO A 219 -20.90 -19.27 -3.20
N SER A 220 -20.55 -19.87 -4.33
CA SER A 220 -19.47 -19.41 -5.21
C SER A 220 -19.82 -18.08 -5.88
N ASP A 221 -21.01 -17.99 -6.48
CA ASP A 221 -21.46 -16.76 -7.15
C ASP A 221 -21.68 -15.64 -6.13
N ALA A 222 -22.25 -16.00 -4.96
CA ALA A 222 -22.43 -15.05 -3.87
C ALA A 222 -21.08 -14.51 -3.39
N PHE A 223 -20.05 -15.36 -3.37
CA PHE A 223 -18.71 -14.96 -3.01
C PHE A 223 -18.10 -13.96 -3.98
N GLU A 224 -18.22 -14.18 -5.29
CA GLU A 224 -17.75 -13.22 -6.29
C GLU A 224 -18.45 -11.86 -6.15
N GLN A 225 -19.79 -11.87 -6.02
CA GLN A 225 -20.58 -10.65 -5.83
C GLN A 225 -20.23 -9.93 -4.53
N VAL A 226 -20.03 -10.68 -3.44
CA VAL A 226 -19.66 -10.15 -2.12
C VAL A 226 -18.28 -9.51 -2.16
N VAL A 227 -17.29 -10.15 -2.80
CA VAL A 227 -15.95 -9.59 -2.94
C VAL A 227 -15.96 -8.33 -3.80
N MET A 228 -16.75 -8.33 -4.88
CA MET A 228 -16.96 -7.14 -5.70
C MET A 228 -17.59 -5.98 -4.91
N HIS A 229 -18.64 -6.28 -4.13
CA HIS A 229 -19.31 -5.31 -3.26
C HIS A 229 -18.35 -4.74 -2.20
N LEU A 230 -17.64 -5.61 -1.47
CA LEU A 230 -16.68 -5.23 -0.44
C LEU A 230 -15.52 -4.40 -1.02
N GLY A 231 -15.06 -4.76 -2.21
CA GLY A 231 -14.04 -4.02 -2.95
C GLY A 231 -14.51 -2.66 -3.47
N GLY A 232 -15.81 -2.37 -3.44
CA GLY A 232 -16.38 -1.12 -3.97
C GLY A 232 -16.47 -1.07 -5.50
N GLY A 233 -16.31 -2.23 -6.16
CA GLY A 233 -16.44 -2.42 -7.61
C GLY A 233 -15.50 -1.58 -8.48
N ASP A 234 -15.95 -1.35 -9.72
CA ASP A 234 -15.21 -0.64 -10.78
C ASP A 234 -15.15 0.88 -10.60
N ALA A 235 -15.58 1.40 -9.44
CA ALA A 235 -15.53 2.82 -9.17
C ALA A 235 -14.09 3.34 -9.31
N SER A 236 -13.91 4.40 -10.11
CA SER A 236 -12.58 4.96 -10.37
C SER A 236 -11.93 5.47 -9.08
N LEU A 237 -10.65 5.14 -8.95
CA LEU A 237 -9.76 5.53 -7.88
C LEU A 237 -8.43 5.98 -8.49
N ARG A 238 -7.68 6.78 -7.72
CA ARG A 238 -6.30 7.12 -8.08
C ARG A 238 -5.35 6.84 -6.94
N PHE A 239 -4.17 6.32 -7.27
CA PHE A 239 -3.03 6.33 -6.38
C PHE A 239 -2.09 7.47 -6.74
N TYR A 240 -1.55 8.11 -5.71
CA TYR A 240 -0.51 9.12 -5.84
C TYR A 240 0.78 8.57 -5.25
N TYR A 241 1.81 8.49 -6.07
CA TYR A 241 3.16 8.15 -5.64
C TYR A 241 3.97 9.43 -5.54
N ILE A 242 4.36 9.79 -4.33
CA ILE A 242 5.25 10.91 -4.05
C ILE A 242 6.65 10.35 -3.91
N VAL A 243 7.52 10.69 -4.85
CA VAL A 243 8.92 10.25 -4.90
C VAL A 243 9.80 11.38 -4.38
N ASP A 244 10.48 11.15 -3.26
CA ASP A 244 11.47 12.08 -2.71
C ASP A 244 12.79 11.94 -3.47
N ARG A 245 13.18 12.99 -4.20
CA ARG A 245 14.38 13.03 -5.05
C ARG A 245 15.51 13.86 -4.44
N ARG A 246 15.38 14.34 -3.20
CA ARG A 246 16.37 15.27 -2.60
C ARG A 246 17.77 14.66 -2.50
N ASP A 247 17.89 13.43 -2.02
CA ASP A 247 19.17 12.69 -1.97
C ASP A 247 19.82 12.55 -3.36
N LEU A 248 19.02 12.28 -4.40
CA LEU A 248 19.51 12.22 -5.77
C LEU A 248 20.08 13.57 -6.23
N LEU A 249 19.34 14.65 -6.00
CA LEU A 249 19.72 15.99 -6.43
C LEU A 249 20.94 16.51 -5.67
N GLU A 250 21.06 16.20 -4.38
CA GLU A 250 22.23 16.51 -3.56
C GLU A 250 23.47 15.77 -4.06
N ARG A 251 23.36 14.47 -4.39
CA ARG A 251 24.48 13.70 -4.97
C ARG A 251 24.93 14.23 -6.31
N VAL A 252 24.00 14.70 -7.16
CA VAL A 252 24.34 15.36 -8.43
C VAL A 252 25.07 16.67 -8.17
N LYS A 253 24.62 17.48 -7.20
CA LYS A 253 25.28 18.74 -6.83
C LYS A 253 26.70 18.50 -6.29
N ALA A 254 26.88 17.51 -5.42
CA ALA A 254 28.20 17.12 -4.92
C ALA A 254 29.17 16.72 -6.05
N LEU A 255 28.66 16.13 -7.14
CA LEU A 255 29.46 15.85 -8.35
C LEU A 255 29.77 17.10 -9.20
N GLU A 256 28.96 18.16 -9.13
CA GLU A 256 29.29 19.46 -9.76
C GLU A 256 30.43 20.14 -9.00
N ASP A 257 30.46 20.01 -7.68
CA ASP A 257 31.47 20.61 -6.79
C ASP A 257 32.80 19.83 -6.82
N LEU A 258 32.74 18.51 -7.05
CA LEU A 258 33.91 17.68 -7.38
C LEU A 258 34.41 18.03 -8.79
N ARG A 259 35.17 19.12 -8.91
CA ARG A 259 35.98 19.43 -10.10
C ARG A 259 36.83 18.21 -10.44
N VAL A 260 36.39 17.40 -11.41
CA VAL A 260 37.23 16.36 -12.01
C VAL A 260 38.45 17.08 -12.58
N PRO A 261 39.69 16.76 -12.13
CA PRO A 261 40.88 17.35 -12.70
C PRO A 261 40.84 17.12 -14.21
N LYS A 262 40.94 18.18 -15.01
CA LYS A 262 41.09 18.05 -16.46
C LYS A 262 42.24 17.08 -16.71
N ALA A 263 41.99 15.98 -17.41
CA ALA A 263 43.04 15.07 -17.80
C ALA A 263 44.14 15.89 -18.49
N LYS A 264 45.36 15.86 -17.94
CA LYS A 264 46.52 16.47 -18.58
C LYS A 264 46.63 15.82 -19.95
N THR A 265 46.39 16.60 -21.00
CA THR A 265 46.79 16.23 -22.35
C THR A 265 48.28 15.93 -22.31
N LEU A 266 48.64 14.65 -22.39
CA LEU A 266 50.02 14.24 -22.61
C LEU A 266 50.41 14.77 -23.98
N SER A 267 51.06 15.93 -23.97
CA SER A 267 51.80 16.47 -25.11
C SER A 267 52.80 15.40 -25.54
N THR A 268 52.47 14.67 -26.59
CA THR A 268 53.39 13.84 -27.36
C THR A 268 54.46 14.75 -27.96
N ARG A 269 55.56 14.93 -27.23
CA ARG A 269 56.83 15.33 -27.85
C ARG A 269 57.29 14.15 -28.70
N ARG A 270 57.17 14.30 -30.02
CA ARG A 270 57.88 13.44 -30.98
C ARG A 270 59.38 13.76 -30.89
N PRO A 271 60.27 12.75 -30.81
CA PRO A 271 61.62 12.89 -31.34
C PRO A 271 61.59 12.93 -32.87
#